data_AF-A0A537VYZ4-F1
#
_entry.id   AF-A0A537VYZ4-F1
#
_cell.length_a   1.000
_cell.length_b   1.000
_cell.length_c   1.000
_cell.angle_alpha   90.00
_cell.angle_beta   90.00
_cell.angle_gamma   90.00
#
_symmetry.space_group_name_H-M   'P 1'
#
loop_
_entity.id
_entity.type
_entity.pdbx_description
1 polymer ?
#
loop_
_entity_poly.entity_id
_entity_poly.type
_entity_poly.pdbx_seq_one_letter_code
_entity_poly.pdbx_strand_id
1 'polypeptide(L)'
;MTQSDFRRQEAISGMLTERIAAGDFPSAVYLVAERDTVRFGDALGDAVREPAKHAATLETIYDLASLTKPLVTGLLTATLVERGLVELDGAISLYLSEFAREDKRAITVRQLLTHTSGLPAWRPLYLPAAGDPARALETIASQPLEQVPGARVLYSDLGFITLGLLLQKVSGAPLADLARERIFAPLGLGRTFFNPEKSLQTGVAACESAGNAYERGMCESQTGAPPATDWRTQTIWG
;
A
#
# COMPACT_ATOMS: atom_id res chain seq x y z
N MET A 1 27.92 -10.70 -16.51
CA MET A 1 27.39 -9.39 -16.98
C MET A 1 27.98 -9.07 -18.34
N THR A 2 27.16 -8.72 -19.34
CA THR A 2 27.65 -8.35 -20.67
C THR A 2 28.12 -6.89 -20.70
N GLN A 3 28.89 -6.49 -21.73
CA GLN A 3 29.26 -5.08 -21.93
C GLN A 3 28.02 -4.17 -22.14
N SER A 4 26.93 -4.72 -22.68
CA SER A 4 25.66 -4.02 -22.77
C SER A 4 24.99 -3.85 -21.42
N ASP A 5 25.06 -4.86 -20.55
CA ASP A 5 24.49 -4.80 -19.21
C ASP A 5 25.23 -3.76 -18.36
N PHE A 6 26.57 -3.74 -18.43
CA PHE A 6 27.39 -2.75 -17.73
C PHE A 6 27.01 -1.30 -18.12
N ARG A 7 26.93 -1.00 -19.42
CA ARG A 7 26.53 0.34 -19.90
C ARG A 7 25.12 0.74 -19.45
N ARG A 8 24.19 -0.21 -19.36
CA ARG A 8 22.83 0.05 -18.86
C ARG A 8 22.82 0.30 -17.36
N GLN A 9 23.60 -0.47 -16.61
CA GLN A 9 23.75 -0.28 -15.17
C GLN A 9 24.34 1.11 -14.88
N GLU A 10 25.42 1.51 -15.55
CA GLU A 10 26.01 2.85 -15.39
C GLU A 10 25.00 3.96 -15.72
N ALA A 11 24.20 3.81 -16.78
CA ALA A 11 23.19 4.80 -17.15
C ALA A 11 22.09 4.95 -16.08
N ILE A 12 21.55 3.84 -15.57
CA ILE A 12 20.51 3.86 -14.53
C ILE A 12 21.09 4.38 -13.21
N SER A 13 22.25 3.87 -12.79
CA SER A 13 22.90 4.29 -11.54
C SER A 13 23.33 5.76 -11.59
N GLY A 14 23.83 6.24 -12.72
CA GLY A 14 24.16 7.65 -12.93
C GLY A 14 22.94 8.55 -12.77
N MET A 15 21.85 8.24 -13.48
CA MET A 15 20.59 8.98 -13.38
C MET A 15 20.06 9.01 -11.95
N LEU A 16 20.01 7.86 -11.26
CA LEU A 16 19.52 7.80 -9.87
C LEU A 16 20.42 8.58 -8.91
N THR A 17 21.74 8.50 -9.08
CA THR A 17 22.71 9.27 -8.29
C THR A 17 22.51 10.77 -8.46
N GLU A 18 22.26 11.24 -9.68
CA GLU A 18 21.95 12.65 -9.96
C GLU A 18 20.67 13.10 -9.24
N ARG A 19 19.60 12.28 -9.25
CA ARG A 19 18.35 12.61 -8.55
C ARG A 19 18.50 12.59 -7.02
N ILE A 20 19.31 11.67 -6.49
CA ILE A 20 19.67 11.64 -5.06
C ILE A 20 20.43 12.92 -4.68
N ALA A 21 21.41 13.33 -5.49
CA ALA A 21 22.16 14.56 -5.27
C ALA A 21 21.28 15.82 -5.36
N ALA A 22 20.26 15.81 -6.21
CA ALA A 22 19.26 16.87 -6.32
C ALA A 22 18.28 16.92 -5.11
N GLY A 23 18.27 15.88 -4.27
CA GLY A 23 17.41 15.82 -3.08
C GLY A 23 16.00 15.31 -3.34
N ASP A 24 15.73 14.70 -4.50
CA ASP A 24 14.41 14.16 -4.83
C ASP A 24 13.99 13.01 -3.90
N PHE A 25 14.96 12.14 -3.57
CA PHE A 25 14.80 11.01 -2.67
C PHE A 25 16.17 10.63 -2.07
N PRO A 26 16.22 10.03 -0.87
CA PRO A 26 17.48 9.80 -0.16
C PRO A 26 18.26 8.57 -0.67
N SER A 27 17.56 7.59 -1.25
CA SER A 27 18.15 6.38 -1.80
C SER A 27 17.27 5.75 -2.87
N ALA A 28 17.86 4.85 -3.66
CA ALA A 28 17.14 3.99 -4.59
C ALA A 28 17.82 2.62 -4.71
N VAL A 29 17.01 1.58 -4.85
CA VAL A 29 17.45 0.22 -5.17
C VAL A 29 16.73 -0.24 -6.42
N TYR A 30 17.45 -0.84 -7.36
CA TYR A 30 16.85 -1.42 -8.55
C TYR A 30 17.48 -2.76 -8.91
N LEU A 31 16.71 -3.59 -9.60
CA LEU A 31 17.14 -4.88 -10.10
C LEU A 31 16.54 -5.12 -11.49
N VAL A 32 17.38 -5.56 -12.42
CA VAL A 32 16.97 -5.98 -13.77
C VAL A 32 17.20 -7.46 -13.89
N ALA A 33 16.12 -8.20 -14.11
CA ALA A 33 16.15 -9.64 -14.34
C ALA A 33 15.57 -9.98 -15.72
N GLU A 34 16.08 -11.04 -16.30
CA GLU A 34 15.54 -11.64 -17.53
C GLU A 34 15.35 -13.13 -17.28
N ARG A 35 14.09 -13.59 -17.38
CA ARG A 35 13.68 -14.95 -16.95
C ARG A 35 14.09 -15.15 -15.49
N ASP A 36 14.81 -16.24 -15.19
CA ASP A 36 15.22 -16.61 -13.84
C ASP A 36 16.62 -16.09 -13.48
N THR A 37 17.17 -15.14 -14.26
CA THR A 37 18.53 -14.62 -14.06
C THR A 37 18.53 -13.13 -13.79
N VAL A 38 19.05 -12.74 -12.63
CA VAL A 38 19.41 -11.36 -12.34
C VAL A 38 20.56 -10.94 -13.25
N ARG A 39 20.35 -9.90 -14.06
CA ARG A 39 21.35 -9.39 -15.02
C ARG A 39 22.31 -8.43 -14.33
N PHE A 40 21.74 -7.48 -13.59
CA PHE A 40 22.43 -6.45 -12.82
C PHE A 40 21.43 -5.73 -11.91
N GLY A 41 21.94 -4.97 -10.96
CA GLY A 41 21.20 -4.14 -10.01
C GLY A 41 22.16 -3.32 -9.19
N ASP A 42 21.64 -2.31 -8.49
CA ASP A 42 22.45 -1.43 -7.66
C ASP A 42 21.65 -0.88 -6.48
N ALA A 43 22.36 -0.40 -5.47
CA ALA A 43 21.79 0.27 -4.31
C ALA A 43 22.57 1.57 -4.06
N LEU A 44 21.84 2.68 -4.07
CA LEU A 44 22.42 4.02 -4.15
C LEU A 44 21.86 4.91 -3.05
N GLY A 45 22.71 5.78 -2.50
CA GLY A 45 22.35 6.74 -1.47
C GLY A 45 22.19 6.12 -0.08
N ASP A 46 21.53 6.86 0.79
CA ASP A 46 21.33 6.51 2.19
C ASP A 46 19.86 6.12 2.42
N ALA A 47 19.60 4.86 2.77
CA ALA A 47 18.26 4.38 3.16
C ALA A 47 17.70 5.13 4.37
N VAL A 48 18.59 5.64 5.22
CA VAL A 48 18.28 6.47 6.37
C VAL A 48 19.29 7.60 6.41
N ARG A 49 18.83 8.83 6.59
CA ARG A 49 19.71 10.00 6.80
C ARG A 49 19.73 10.47 8.25
N GLU A 50 18.61 10.29 8.95
CA GLU A 50 18.41 10.74 10.33
C GLU A 50 17.76 9.61 11.16
N PRO A 51 18.19 9.39 12.41
CA PRO A 51 19.19 10.16 13.15
C PRO A 51 20.65 9.79 12.82
N ALA A 52 20.85 8.74 12.02
CA ALA A 52 22.16 8.29 11.57
C ALA A 52 22.09 7.84 10.12
N LYS A 53 23.17 8.06 9.38
CA LYS A 53 23.27 7.64 7.99
C LYS A 53 23.44 6.13 7.89
N HIS A 54 22.54 5.49 7.17
CA HIS A 54 22.64 4.08 6.81
C HIS A 54 22.54 3.96 5.29
N ALA A 55 23.62 3.49 4.66
CA ALA A 55 23.67 3.29 3.22
C ALA A 55 22.58 2.30 2.78
N ALA A 56 21.96 2.56 1.63
CA ALA A 56 21.10 1.57 1.01
C ALA A 56 21.91 0.35 0.55
N THR A 57 21.29 -0.81 0.64
CA THR A 57 21.82 -2.08 0.14
C THR A 57 20.77 -2.75 -0.72
N LEU A 58 21.16 -3.75 -1.54
CA LEU A 58 20.18 -4.58 -2.26
C LEU A 58 19.20 -5.30 -1.32
N GLU A 59 19.57 -5.38 -0.05
CA GLU A 59 18.85 -6.01 1.04
C GLU A 59 18.05 -5.01 1.88
N THR A 60 17.99 -3.72 1.52
CA THR A 60 17.18 -2.73 2.23
C THR A 60 15.69 -2.99 1.98
N ILE A 61 14.90 -3.03 3.04
CA ILE A 61 13.44 -3.16 2.98
C ILE A 61 12.82 -1.77 2.81
N TYR A 62 11.93 -1.63 1.82
CA TYR A 62 11.19 -0.41 1.55
C TYR A 62 9.70 -0.63 1.79
N ASP A 63 9.02 0.36 2.35
CA ASP A 63 7.55 0.38 2.38
C ASP A 63 7.01 0.44 0.94
N LEU A 64 6.20 -0.55 0.60
CA LEU A 64 5.61 -0.70 -0.73
C LEU A 64 4.36 0.16 -0.92
N ALA A 65 3.78 0.70 0.15
CA ALA A 65 2.60 1.56 0.15
C ALA A 65 1.52 1.03 -0.81
N SER A 66 1.16 1.82 -1.82
CA SER A 66 0.12 1.48 -2.79
C SER A 66 0.43 0.26 -3.68
N LEU A 67 1.68 -0.20 -3.80
CA LEU A 67 1.97 -1.47 -4.48
C LEU A 67 1.34 -2.68 -3.77
N THR A 68 1.01 -2.55 -2.48
CA THR A 68 0.22 -3.54 -1.73
C THR A 68 -1.13 -3.82 -2.41
N LYS A 69 -1.74 -2.83 -3.07
CA LYS A 69 -3.03 -2.97 -3.74
C LYS A 69 -3.00 -4.07 -4.81
N PRO A 70 -2.18 -4.00 -5.87
CA PRO A 70 -2.10 -5.09 -6.85
C PRO A 70 -1.37 -6.33 -6.32
N LEU A 71 -0.27 -6.17 -5.56
CA LEU A 71 0.61 -7.28 -5.18
C LEU A 71 0.05 -8.16 -4.06
N VAL A 72 -0.87 -7.64 -3.24
CA VAL A 72 -1.50 -8.41 -2.16
C VAL A 72 -3.01 -8.47 -2.36
N THR A 73 -3.71 -7.34 -2.23
CA THR A 73 -5.18 -7.32 -2.24
C THR A 73 -5.74 -7.81 -3.58
N GLY A 74 -5.13 -7.41 -4.70
CA GLY A 74 -5.52 -7.84 -6.05
C GLY A 74 -5.31 -9.33 -6.28
N LEU A 75 -4.12 -9.86 -5.96
CA LEU A 75 -3.82 -11.30 -6.08
C LEU A 75 -4.69 -12.16 -5.17
N LEU A 76 -4.93 -11.74 -3.92
CA LEU A 76 -5.84 -12.44 -3.02
C LEU A 76 -7.27 -12.42 -3.55
N THR A 77 -7.73 -11.30 -4.11
CA THR A 77 -9.06 -11.22 -4.74
C THR A 77 -9.16 -12.19 -5.91
N ALA A 78 -8.17 -12.22 -6.80
CA ALA A 78 -8.13 -13.17 -7.90
C ALA A 78 -8.19 -14.63 -7.42
N THR A 79 -7.45 -14.95 -6.34
CA THR A 79 -7.46 -16.29 -5.73
C THR A 79 -8.83 -16.67 -5.18
N LEU A 80 -9.54 -15.76 -4.51
CA LEU A 80 -10.89 -16.04 -3.99
C LEU A 80 -11.95 -16.11 -5.10
N VAL A 81 -11.76 -15.35 -6.19
CA VAL A 81 -12.60 -15.44 -7.39
C VAL A 81 -12.44 -16.79 -8.08
N GLU A 82 -11.20 -17.25 -8.27
CA GLU A 82 -10.92 -18.57 -8.86
C GLU A 82 -11.55 -19.72 -8.06
N ARG A 83 -11.64 -19.56 -6.73
CA ARG A 83 -12.28 -20.53 -5.82
C ARG A 83 -13.81 -20.40 -5.73
N GLY A 84 -14.41 -19.44 -6.42
CA GLY A 84 -15.86 -19.18 -6.37
C GLY A 84 -16.35 -18.61 -5.03
N LEU A 85 -15.46 -18.07 -4.20
CA LEU A 85 -15.82 -17.48 -2.90
C LEU A 85 -16.19 -16.00 -3.02
N VAL A 86 -15.71 -15.33 -4.08
CA VAL A 86 -16.00 -13.93 -4.39
C VAL A 86 -16.34 -13.83 -5.89
N GLU A 87 -17.39 -13.10 -6.24
CA GLU A 87 -17.73 -12.84 -7.64
C GLU A 87 -17.29 -11.43 -8.05
N LEU A 88 -16.58 -11.30 -9.19
CA LEU A 88 -16.11 -9.98 -9.66
C LEU A 88 -17.26 -9.00 -9.89
N ASP A 89 -18.34 -9.47 -10.50
CA ASP A 89 -19.53 -8.66 -10.77
C ASP A 89 -20.59 -8.78 -9.67
N GLY A 90 -20.30 -9.53 -8.61
CA GLY A 90 -21.13 -9.63 -7.42
C GLY A 90 -21.09 -8.35 -6.60
N ALA A 91 -22.24 -8.02 -6.01
CA ALA A 91 -22.36 -6.86 -5.14
C ALA A 91 -21.60 -7.07 -3.82
N ILE A 92 -20.83 -6.07 -3.39
CA ILE A 92 -20.04 -6.15 -2.16
C ILE A 92 -20.93 -6.22 -0.90
N SER A 93 -22.17 -5.76 -1.02
CA SER A 93 -23.20 -5.82 0.03
C SER A 93 -23.61 -7.24 0.40
N LEU A 94 -23.35 -8.22 -0.48
CA LEU A 94 -23.55 -9.66 -0.19
C LEU A 94 -22.55 -10.19 0.84
N TYR A 95 -21.39 -9.54 0.97
CA TYR A 95 -20.31 -9.92 1.90
C TYR A 95 -20.21 -8.97 3.09
N LEU A 96 -20.54 -7.69 2.87
CA LEU A 96 -20.40 -6.58 3.83
C LEU A 96 -21.74 -5.87 4.02
N SER A 97 -22.46 -6.20 5.08
CA SER A 97 -23.81 -5.66 5.37
C SER A 97 -23.86 -4.14 5.49
N GLU A 98 -22.75 -3.50 5.87
CA GLU A 98 -22.59 -2.05 6.00
C GLU A 98 -22.82 -1.34 4.66
N PHE A 99 -22.60 -2.04 3.54
CA PHE A 99 -22.83 -1.55 2.18
C PHE A 99 -24.24 -1.85 1.65
N ALA A 100 -25.12 -2.46 2.44
CA ALA A 100 -26.54 -2.66 2.09
C ALA A 100 -27.36 -1.35 2.17
N ARG A 101 -26.83 -0.27 1.60
CA ARG A 101 -27.42 1.08 1.52
C ARG A 101 -27.90 1.34 0.11
N GLU A 102 -28.91 2.19 -0.05
CA GLU A 102 -29.55 2.40 -1.35
C GLU A 102 -28.58 2.81 -2.46
N ASP A 103 -27.66 3.72 -2.17
CA ASP A 103 -26.66 4.26 -3.09
C ASP A 103 -25.45 3.33 -3.32
N LYS A 104 -25.25 2.34 -2.45
CA LYS A 104 -24.04 1.50 -2.42
C LYS A 104 -24.27 0.01 -2.63
N ARG A 105 -25.51 -0.46 -2.47
CA ARG A 105 -25.84 -1.90 -2.49
C ARG A 105 -25.46 -2.59 -3.79
N ALA A 106 -25.36 -1.84 -4.89
CA ALA A 106 -25.01 -2.33 -6.21
C ALA A 106 -23.52 -2.20 -6.56
N ILE A 107 -22.68 -1.65 -5.66
CA ILE A 107 -21.23 -1.57 -5.89
C ILE A 107 -20.68 -2.99 -6.00
N THR A 108 -19.90 -3.26 -7.04
CA THR A 108 -19.32 -4.59 -7.29
C THR A 108 -17.87 -4.69 -6.85
N VAL A 109 -17.38 -5.92 -6.68
CA VAL A 109 -15.97 -6.20 -6.39
C VAL A 109 -15.08 -5.65 -7.51
N ARG A 110 -15.49 -5.79 -8.77
CA ARG A 110 -14.82 -5.21 -9.94
C ARG A 110 -14.68 -3.70 -9.79
N GLN A 111 -15.73 -3.00 -9.37
CA GLN A 111 -15.67 -1.55 -9.22
C GLN A 111 -14.73 -1.10 -8.09
N LEU A 112 -14.53 -1.91 -7.04
CA LEU A 112 -13.47 -1.65 -6.06
C LEU A 112 -12.09 -1.83 -6.69
N LEU A 113 -11.85 -2.96 -7.38
CA LEU A 113 -10.58 -3.28 -8.05
C LEU A 113 -10.17 -2.25 -9.11
N THR A 114 -11.14 -1.74 -9.87
CA THR A 114 -10.89 -0.81 -10.98
C THR A 114 -11.00 0.66 -10.56
N HIS A 115 -11.16 0.95 -9.27
CA HIS A 115 -11.32 2.31 -8.77
C HIS A 115 -12.50 3.06 -9.39
N THR A 116 -13.62 2.37 -9.65
CA THR A 116 -14.84 2.96 -10.22
C THR A 116 -16.04 2.84 -9.29
N SER A 117 -15.85 2.57 -7.99
CA SER A 117 -16.95 2.44 -7.01
C SER A 117 -17.61 3.77 -6.65
N GLY A 118 -16.91 4.89 -6.90
CA GLY A 118 -17.35 6.22 -6.48
C GLY A 118 -17.10 6.53 -5.00
N LEU A 119 -16.46 5.61 -4.25
CA LEU A 119 -15.98 5.91 -2.90
C LEU A 119 -14.92 7.03 -2.93
N PRO A 120 -14.86 7.88 -1.90
CA PRO A 120 -13.85 8.93 -1.82
C PRO A 120 -12.42 8.41 -1.95
N ALA A 121 -11.53 9.27 -2.45
CA ALA A 121 -10.12 8.91 -2.64
C ALA A 121 -9.44 8.52 -1.32
N TRP A 122 -9.62 9.34 -0.28
CA TRP A 122 -9.00 9.16 1.02
C TRP A 122 -9.82 9.83 2.13
N ARG A 123 -9.77 9.26 3.33
CA ARG A 123 -10.24 9.85 4.59
C ARG A 123 -9.28 9.41 5.71
N PRO A 124 -9.10 10.21 6.78
CA PRO A 124 -8.19 9.87 7.87
C PRO A 124 -8.77 8.82 8.82
N LEU A 125 -9.00 7.60 8.31
CA LEU A 125 -9.76 6.56 9.01
C LEU A 125 -9.18 6.19 10.39
N TYR A 126 -7.88 6.37 10.62
CA TYR A 126 -7.26 6.11 11.93
C TYR A 126 -7.83 6.99 13.04
N LEU A 127 -8.44 8.14 12.73
CA LEU A 127 -9.11 9.00 13.70
C LEU A 127 -10.47 8.44 14.15
N PRO A 128 -11.47 8.24 13.27
CA PRO A 128 -12.77 7.71 13.67
C PRO A 128 -12.77 6.20 13.93
N ALA A 129 -11.89 5.43 13.27
CA ALA A 129 -11.84 3.99 13.42
C ALA A 129 -10.91 3.53 14.56
N ALA A 130 -9.88 4.32 14.91
CA ALA A 130 -8.92 3.99 15.96
C ALA A 130 -8.33 2.56 15.86
N GLY A 131 -8.08 2.10 14.62
CA GLY A 131 -7.55 0.75 14.35
C GLY A 131 -8.59 -0.38 14.37
N ASP A 132 -9.86 -0.10 14.66
CA ASP A 132 -10.95 -1.09 14.63
C ASP A 132 -11.44 -1.31 13.19
N PRO A 133 -11.30 -2.51 12.60
CA PRO A 133 -11.75 -2.82 11.25
C PRO A 133 -13.27 -2.62 11.04
N ALA A 134 -14.11 -2.90 12.04
CA ALA A 134 -15.56 -2.74 11.92
C ALA A 134 -15.94 -1.27 11.89
N ARG A 135 -15.30 -0.44 12.73
CA ARG A 135 -15.50 1.02 12.70
C ARG A 135 -14.96 1.64 11.43
N ALA A 136 -13.83 1.15 10.90
CA ALA A 136 -13.31 1.59 9.62
C ALA A 136 -14.32 1.31 8.50
N LEU A 137 -14.88 0.09 8.47
CA LEU A 137 -15.87 -0.30 7.46
C LEU A 137 -17.13 0.57 7.51
N GLU A 138 -17.70 0.77 8.69
CA GLU A 138 -18.88 1.61 8.87
C GLU A 138 -18.59 3.09 8.53
N THR A 139 -17.40 3.58 8.88
CA THR A 139 -16.96 4.94 8.50
C THR A 139 -16.88 5.10 6.98
N ILE A 140 -16.36 4.10 6.26
CA ILE A 140 -16.31 4.13 4.80
C ILE A 140 -17.73 4.06 4.21
N ALA A 141 -18.56 3.12 4.69
CA ALA A 141 -19.90 2.90 4.16
C ALA A 141 -20.84 4.11 4.37
N SER A 142 -20.60 4.90 5.41
CA SER A 142 -21.34 6.15 5.69
C SER A 142 -20.88 7.35 4.86
N GLN A 143 -19.75 7.28 4.13
CA GLN A 143 -19.33 8.37 3.27
C GLN A 143 -20.30 8.55 2.09
N PRO A 144 -20.59 9.81 1.67
CA PRO A 144 -21.25 10.03 0.39
C PRO A 144 -20.34 9.57 -0.75
N LEU A 145 -20.94 9.07 -1.82
CA LEU A 145 -20.20 8.79 -3.05
C LEU A 145 -19.84 10.10 -3.74
N GLU A 146 -18.61 10.18 -4.25
CA GLU A 146 -18.13 11.32 -5.06
C GLU A 146 -18.72 11.31 -6.48
N GLN A 147 -19.31 10.17 -6.88
CA GLN A 147 -19.88 9.92 -8.19
C GLN A 147 -20.71 8.63 -8.21
N VAL A 148 -21.53 8.47 -9.25
CA VAL A 148 -22.23 7.22 -9.52
C VAL A 148 -21.22 6.08 -9.77
N PRO A 149 -21.40 4.89 -9.18
CA PRO A 149 -20.54 3.74 -9.45
C PRO A 149 -20.49 3.41 -10.95
N GLY A 150 -19.29 3.20 -11.47
CA GLY A 150 -19.00 2.92 -12.88
C GLY A 150 -18.81 4.17 -13.75
N ALA A 151 -19.08 5.38 -13.27
CA ALA A 151 -19.06 6.59 -14.12
C ALA A 151 -17.66 6.99 -14.61
N ARG A 152 -16.63 6.91 -13.75
CA ARG A 152 -15.22 7.17 -14.10
C ARG A 152 -14.28 6.56 -13.06
N VAL A 153 -12.99 6.52 -13.39
CA VAL A 153 -11.94 6.13 -12.45
C VAL A 153 -11.68 7.25 -11.43
N LEU A 154 -11.75 6.91 -10.15
CA LEU A 154 -11.30 7.71 -9.02
C LEU A 154 -10.43 6.81 -8.12
N TYR A 155 -9.12 7.01 -8.18
CA TYR A 155 -8.17 6.24 -7.36
C TYR A 155 -8.51 6.41 -5.87
N SER A 156 -8.87 5.30 -5.22
CA SER A 156 -9.49 5.29 -3.90
C SER A 156 -8.85 4.27 -2.98
N ASP A 157 -8.24 4.78 -1.91
CA ASP A 157 -7.77 3.98 -0.79
C ASP A 157 -8.95 3.35 -0.06
N LEU A 158 -10.06 4.06 0.10
CA LEU A 158 -11.24 3.54 0.77
C LEU A 158 -11.83 2.33 0.03
N GLY A 159 -11.78 2.34 -1.29
CA GLY A 159 -12.18 1.18 -2.11
C GLY A 159 -11.31 -0.05 -1.86
N PHE A 160 -9.98 0.12 -1.79
CA PHE A 160 -9.07 -1.00 -1.54
C PHE A 160 -9.03 -1.45 -0.08
N ILE A 161 -9.25 -0.55 0.88
CA ILE A 161 -9.44 -0.92 2.30
C ILE A 161 -10.72 -1.74 2.44
N THR A 162 -11.82 -1.32 1.83
CA THR A 162 -13.08 -2.10 1.79
C THR A 162 -12.85 -3.48 1.19
N LEU A 163 -12.11 -3.57 0.08
CA LEU A 163 -11.77 -4.85 -0.53
C LEU A 163 -10.92 -5.73 0.40
N GLY A 164 -9.91 -5.18 1.07
CA GLY A 164 -9.14 -5.91 2.07
C GLY A 164 -10.01 -6.46 3.21
N LEU A 165 -10.93 -5.64 3.74
CA LEU A 165 -11.88 -6.06 4.78
C LEU A 165 -12.84 -7.15 4.28
N LEU A 166 -13.30 -7.08 3.02
CA LEU A 166 -14.08 -8.14 2.37
C LEU A 166 -13.31 -9.46 2.35
N LEU A 167 -12.05 -9.46 1.92
CA LEU A 167 -11.23 -10.67 1.87
C LEU A 167 -11.04 -11.30 3.25
N GLN A 168 -10.87 -10.49 4.30
CA GLN A 168 -10.79 -10.99 5.68
C GLN A 168 -12.11 -11.59 6.13
N LYS A 169 -13.24 -10.95 5.81
CA LYS A 169 -14.58 -11.43 6.15
C LYS A 169 -14.88 -12.79 5.50
N VAL A 170 -14.58 -12.93 4.21
CA VAL A 170 -14.84 -14.15 3.44
C VAL A 170 -13.92 -15.30 3.86
N SER A 171 -12.65 -15.00 4.17
CA SER A 171 -11.66 -16.03 4.53
C SER A 171 -11.63 -16.38 6.02
N GLY A 172 -12.12 -15.50 6.89
CA GLY A 172 -12.02 -15.66 8.35
C GLY A 172 -10.62 -15.41 8.93
N ALA A 173 -9.69 -14.86 8.15
CA ALA A 173 -8.31 -14.61 8.58
C ALA A 173 -7.85 -13.17 8.31
N PRO A 174 -6.88 -12.63 9.08
CA PRO A 174 -6.29 -11.33 8.81
C PRO A 174 -5.60 -11.25 7.45
N LEU A 175 -5.59 -10.07 6.82
CA LEU A 175 -5.02 -9.87 5.49
C LEU A 175 -3.53 -10.22 5.44
N ALA A 176 -2.78 -9.91 6.52
CA ALA A 176 -1.36 -10.23 6.63
C ALA A 176 -1.11 -11.75 6.64
N ASP A 177 -1.98 -12.53 7.30
CA ASP A 177 -1.88 -13.98 7.31
C ASP A 177 -2.23 -14.58 5.95
N LEU A 178 -3.27 -14.07 5.30
CA LEU A 178 -3.61 -14.47 3.93
C LEU A 178 -2.46 -14.20 2.95
N ALA A 179 -1.86 -13.02 3.02
CA ALA A 179 -0.74 -12.65 2.17
C ALA A 179 0.46 -13.58 2.43
N ARG A 180 0.78 -13.85 3.69
CA ARG A 180 1.86 -14.78 4.06
C ARG A 180 1.61 -16.19 3.54
N GLU A 181 0.43 -16.75 3.77
CA GLU A 181 0.09 -18.12 3.41
C GLU A 181 -0.03 -18.31 1.88
N ARG A 182 -0.66 -17.36 1.19
CA ARG A 182 -1.06 -17.51 -0.21
C ARG A 182 -0.07 -16.92 -1.20
N ILE A 183 0.76 -15.95 -0.79
CA ILE A 183 1.64 -15.20 -1.69
C ILE A 183 3.09 -15.31 -1.22
N PHE A 184 3.41 -14.87 0.00
CA PHE A 184 4.80 -14.69 0.39
C PHE A 184 5.53 -16.02 0.60
N ALA A 185 4.96 -16.96 1.37
CA ALA A 185 5.61 -18.24 1.62
C ALA A 185 5.75 -19.12 0.35
N PRO A 186 4.73 -19.25 -0.51
CA PRO A 186 4.87 -20.01 -1.75
C PRO A 186 5.91 -19.43 -2.72
N LEU A 187 6.11 -18.11 -2.72
CA LEU A 187 7.09 -17.41 -3.56
C LEU A 187 8.45 -17.24 -2.89
N GLY A 188 8.64 -17.72 -1.66
CA GLY A 188 9.90 -17.57 -0.91
C GLY A 188 10.24 -16.13 -0.50
N LEU A 189 9.24 -15.25 -0.40
CA LEU A 189 9.40 -13.83 -0.06
C LEU A 189 9.56 -13.61 1.45
N GLY A 190 10.63 -14.17 2.03
CA GLY A 190 10.87 -14.14 3.48
C GLY A 190 11.15 -12.75 4.07
N ARG A 191 11.35 -11.73 3.23
CA ARG A 191 11.58 -10.33 3.65
C ARG A 191 10.45 -9.38 3.23
N THR A 192 9.26 -9.91 3.00
CA THR A 192 8.05 -9.15 2.68
C THR A 192 6.98 -9.45 3.73
N PHE A 193 6.58 -8.44 4.49
CA PHE A 193 5.66 -8.59 5.62
C PHE A 193 4.99 -7.26 5.95
N PHE A 194 3.87 -7.34 6.67
CA PHE A 194 3.19 -6.19 7.24
C PHE A 194 3.77 -5.87 8.62
N ASN A 195 3.85 -4.59 8.97
CA ASN A 195 4.22 -4.11 10.32
C ASN A 195 5.53 -4.71 10.82
N PRO A 196 6.68 -4.34 10.23
CA PRO A 196 7.98 -4.89 10.60
C PRO A 196 8.29 -4.74 12.10
N GLU A 197 8.99 -5.74 12.66
CA GLU A 197 9.49 -5.63 14.02
C GLU A 197 10.52 -4.49 14.14
N LYS A 198 10.52 -3.78 15.27
CA LYS A 198 11.48 -2.71 15.55
C LYS A 198 12.95 -3.17 15.50
N SER A 199 13.20 -4.46 15.73
CA SER A 199 14.54 -5.06 15.62
C SER A 199 15.13 -4.95 14.21
N LEU A 200 14.29 -4.80 13.18
CA LEU A 200 14.70 -4.72 11.76
C LEU A 200 14.94 -3.28 11.29
N GLN A 201 14.79 -2.29 12.16
CA GLN A 201 14.82 -0.86 11.82
C GLN A 201 16.04 -0.46 10.98
N THR A 202 17.24 -0.95 11.29
CA THR A 202 18.47 -0.64 10.52
C THR A 202 18.50 -1.24 9.11
N GLY A 203 17.63 -2.21 8.84
CA GLY A 203 17.43 -2.81 7.52
C GLY A 203 16.23 -2.26 6.76
N VAL A 204 15.48 -1.30 7.34
CA VAL A 204 14.30 -0.69 6.75
C VAL A 204 14.62 0.77 6.40
N ALA A 205 14.26 1.20 5.19
CA ALA A 205 14.41 2.60 4.78
C ALA A 205 13.47 3.50 5.60
N ALA A 206 13.94 4.70 5.93
CA ALA A 206 13.10 5.70 6.58
C ALA A 206 12.10 6.29 5.56
N CYS A 207 10.82 6.34 5.92
CA CYS A 207 9.74 6.81 5.05
C CYS A 207 9.49 8.31 5.21
N GLU A 208 9.62 8.83 6.43
CA GLU A 208 9.38 10.26 6.73
C GLU A 208 10.37 10.77 7.77
N SER A 209 11.09 11.85 7.48
CA SER A 209 12.11 12.41 8.38
C SER A 209 11.55 13.39 9.41
N ALA A 210 10.37 13.97 9.18
CA ALA A 210 9.70 14.92 10.07
C ALA A 210 8.41 14.35 10.68
N GLY A 211 8.28 13.01 10.67
CA GLY A 211 7.04 12.32 10.95
C GLY A 211 5.89 12.76 10.06
N ASN A 212 4.65 12.61 10.52
CA ASN A 212 3.44 12.66 9.69
C ASN A 212 2.86 14.07 9.49
N ALA A 213 3.73 15.07 9.31
CA ALA A 213 3.34 16.47 9.15
C ALA A 213 2.49 16.73 7.89
N TYR A 214 2.79 16.04 6.78
CA TYR A 214 2.01 16.16 5.55
C TYR A 214 0.59 15.63 5.73
N GLU A 215 0.46 14.42 6.29
CA GLU A 215 -0.83 13.80 6.57
C GLU A 215 -1.65 14.62 7.56
N ARG A 216 -1.00 15.21 8.57
CA ARG A 216 -1.63 16.17 9.47
C ARG A 216 -2.26 17.35 8.73
N GLY A 217 -1.52 17.94 7.79
CA GLY A 217 -2.04 19.04 6.96
C GLY A 217 -3.25 18.62 6.11
N MET A 218 -3.22 17.40 5.55
CA MET A 218 -4.38 16.85 4.83
C MET A 218 -5.60 16.71 5.75
N CYS A 219 -5.42 16.18 6.96
CA CYS A 219 -6.49 16.09 7.96
C CYS A 219 -7.09 17.46 8.29
N GLU A 220 -6.24 18.42 8.68
CA GLU A 220 -6.66 19.77 9.05
C GLU A 220 -7.49 20.43 7.93
N SER A 221 -7.10 20.23 6.66
CA SER A 221 -7.84 20.74 5.51
C SER A 221 -9.23 20.12 5.32
N GLN A 222 -9.42 18.85 5.72
CA GLN A 222 -10.69 18.13 5.53
C GLN A 222 -11.63 18.24 6.73
N THR A 223 -11.09 18.26 7.96
CA THR A 223 -11.90 18.24 9.19
C THR A 223 -12.13 19.63 9.78
N GLY A 224 -11.38 20.65 9.34
CA GLY A 224 -11.48 22.02 9.85
C GLY A 224 -10.99 22.20 11.29
N ALA A 225 -10.43 21.16 11.90
CA ALA A 225 -9.84 21.18 13.22
C ALA A 225 -8.66 20.19 13.28
N PRO A 226 -7.54 20.55 13.92
CA PRO A 226 -6.43 19.62 14.12
C PRO A 226 -6.93 18.43 14.96
N PRO A 227 -6.80 17.19 14.48
CA PRO A 227 -7.19 16.02 15.26
C PRO A 227 -6.40 15.98 16.56
N ALA A 228 -7.10 15.75 17.68
CA ALA A 228 -6.46 15.58 18.96
C ALA A 228 -5.71 14.23 18.98
N THR A 229 -4.40 14.33 19.19
CA THR A 229 -3.41 13.34 19.66
C THR A 229 -2.68 12.42 18.66
N ASP A 230 -1.46 12.07 19.06
CA ASP A 230 -0.51 11.08 18.53
C ASP A 230 0.08 11.26 17.11
N TRP A 231 0.24 12.52 16.70
CA TRP A 231 1.11 12.84 15.55
C TRP A 231 2.57 12.51 15.88
N ARG A 232 3.18 11.68 15.03
CA ARG A 232 4.59 11.32 15.16
C ARG A 232 5.41 12.51 14.67
N THR A 233 6.35 12.96 15.50
CA THR A 233 7.29 14.05 15.17
C THR A 233 8.70 13.55 14.88
N GLN A 234 8.94 12.26 15.11
CA GLN A 234 10.21 11.59 14.88
C GLN A 234 10.21 10.89 13.52
N THR A 235 11.40 10.50 13.05
CA THR A 235 11.57 9.68 11.85
C THR A 235 10.66 8.45 11.89
N ILE A 236 9.82 8.30 10.87
CA ILE A 236 9.00 7.11 10.67
C ILE A 236 9.78 6.14 9.81
N TRP A 237 9.89 4.95 10.35
CA TRP A 237 10.43 3.77 9.70
C TRP A 237 9.24 2.98 9.17
N GLY A 238 9.42 2.34 8.01
CA GLY A 238 8.40 1.45 7.44
C GLY A 238 7.98 0.35 8.42
#